data_AF-A0A7H4PAN0-F1
#
_entry.id   AF-A0A7H4PAN0-F1
#
_cell.length_a   1.000
_cell.length_b   1.000
_cell.length_c   1.000
_cell.angle_alpha   90.00
_cell.angle_beta   90.00
_cell.angle_gamma   90.00
#
_symmetry.space_group_name_H-M   'P 1'
#
loop_
_entity.id
_entity.type
_entity.pdbx_description
1 polymer ?
#
loop_
_entity_poly.entity_id
_entity_poly.type
_entity_poly.pdbx_seq_one_letter_code
_entity_poly.pdbx_strand_id
1 'polypeptide(L)' 'MKWDWIFFDADETLFTFDSFSGLQRMFLDYSVTFSAEDFQDYQAVNKPLWVDYQKRRHYFASAAASAL' A
#
# COMPACT_ATOMS: atom_id res chain seq x y z
N MET A 1 -27.13 -25.31 -2.03
CA MET A 1 -26.47 -24.62 -0.89
C MET A 1 -27.05 -23.23 -0.77
N LYS A 2 -27.37 -22.79 0.45
CA LYS A 2 -27.90 -21.45 0.74
C LYS A 2 -27.12 -20.92 1.94
N TRP A 3 -26.45 -19.79 1.77
CA TRP A 3 -25.67 -19.14 2.83
C TRP A 3 -26.42 -17.90 3.29
N ASP A 4 -26.55 -17.72 4.61
CA ASP A 4 -27.23 -16.55 5.17
C ASP A 4 -26.38 -15.28 5.11
N TRP A 5 -25.04 -15.44 5.10
CA TRP A 5 -24.08 -14.35 5.08
C TRP A 5 -22.88 -14.71 4.21
N ILE A 6 -22.39 -13.72 3.46
CA ILE A 6 -21.18 -13.83 2.67
C ILE A 6 -20.31 -12.62 2.99
N PHE A 7 -19.05 -12.88 3.34
CA PHE A 7 -18.07 -11.85 3.63
C PHE A 7 -17.11 -11.73 2.46
N PHE A 8 -16.97 -10.50 1.97
CA PHE A 8 -16.02 -10.16 0.91
C PHE A 8 -14.91 -9.30 1.50
N ASP A 9 -13.70 -9.53 1.03
CA ASP A 9 -12.64 -8.56 1.16
C ASP A 9 -12.92 -7.34 0.25
N ALA A 10 -12.24 -6.23 0.49
CA ALA A 10 -12.44 -5.01 -0.30
C ALA A 10 -11.53 -4.98 -1.54
N ASP A 11 -10.22 -4.92 -1.32
CA ASP A 11 -9.24 -4.68 -2.37
C ASP A 11 -9.11 -5.91 -3.28
N GLU A 12 -9.15 -5.68 -4.59
CA GLU A 12 -9.11 -6.69 -5.65
C GLU A 12 -10.20 -7.78 -5.56
N THR A 13 -11.23 -7.55 -4.73
CA THR A 13 -12.43 -8.39 -4.61
C THR A 13 -13.71 -7.62 -4.91
N LEU A 14 -13.93 -6.49 -4.23
CA LEU A 14 -15.06 -5.58 -4.49
C LEU A 14 -14.63 -4.34 -5.30
N PHE A 15 -13.38 -3.91 -5.15
CA PHE A 15 -12.86 -2.69 -5.76
C PHE A 15 -11.50 -2.94 -6.41
N THR A 16 -11.24 -2.27 -7.54
CA THR A 16 -9.88 -2.16 -8.09
C THR A 16 -9.18 -1.00 -7.42
N PHE A 17 -8.06 -1.27 -6.74
CA PHE A 17 -7.35 -0.26 -5.97
C PHE A 17 -6.09 0.22 -6.71
N ASP A 18 -6.22 1.32 -7.45
CA ASP A 18 -5.09 1.96 -8.14
C ASP A 18 -4.32 2.91 -7.20
N SER A 19 -3.43 2.31 -6.40
CA SER A 19 -2.55 3.06 -5.50
C SER A 19 -1.58 4.00 -6.22
N PHE A 20 -1.18 3.71 -7.46
CA PHE A 20 -0.21 4.53 -8.17
C PHE A 20 -0.82 5.88 -8.56
N SER A 21 -1.95 5.86 -9.26
CA SER A 21 -2.66 7.08 -9.65
C SER A 21 -3.12 7.89 -8.43
N GLY A 22 -3.51 7.20 -7.35
CA GLY A 22 -3.86 7.84 -6.08
C GLY A 22 -2.69 8.62 -5.46
N LEU A 23 -1.51 8.01 -5.40
CA LEU A 23 -0.29 8.66 -4.90
C LEU A 23 0.14 9.81 -5.80
N GLN A 24 0.10 9.63 -7.13
CA GLN A 24 0.37 10.73 -8.07
C GLN A 24 -0.54 11.92 -7.79
N ARG A 25 -1.85 11.70 -7.64
CA ARG A 25 -2.80 12.76 -7.35
C ARG A 25 -2.51 13.46 -6.02
N MET A 26 -2.21 12.70 -4.97
CA MET A 26 -1.90 13.24 -3.65
C MET A 26 -0.64 14.12 -3.67
N PHE A 27 0.43 13.69 -4.35
CA PHE A 27 1.70 14.42 -4.37
C PHE A 27 1.68 15.68 -5.25
N LEU A 28 0.76 15.76 -6.21
CA LEU A 28 0.56 16.98 -7.02
C LEU A 28 0.22 18.20 -6.15
N ASP A 29 -0.53 18.03 -5.05
CA ASP A 29 -0.86 19.13 -4.13
C ASP A 29 0.38 19.71 -3.43
N TYR A 30 1.48 18.93 -3.41
CA TYR A 30 2.77 19.33 -2.87
C TYR A 30 3.77 19.76 -3.95
N SER A 31 3.33 19.92 -5.20
CA SER A 31 4.19 20.19 -6.36
C SER A 31 5.27 19.11 -6.59
N VAL A 32 5.00 17.87 -6.17
CA VAL A 32 5.90 16.73 -6.35
C VAL A 32 5.40 15.86 -7.50
N THR A 33 6.25 15.66 -8.50
CA THR A 33 5.99 14.68 -9.58
C THR A 33 6.34 13.29 -9.07
N PHE A 34 5.32 12.50 -8.73
CA PHE A 34 5.51 11.11 -8.30
C PHE A 34 5.63 10.19 -9.53
N SER A 35 6.83 9.65 -9.74
CA SER A 35 7.19 8.84 -10.90
C SER A 35 6.97 7.34 -10.67
N ALA A 36 7.14 6.55 -11.74
CA ALA A 36 7.09 5.10 -11.64
C ALA A 36 8.26 4.52 -10.82
N GLU A 37 9.43 5.18 -10.83
CA GLU A 37 10.59 4.81 -10.02
C GLU A 37 10.30 5.04 -8.53
N ASP A 38 9.76 6.22 -8.18
CA ASP A 38 9.31 6.52 -6.80
C ASP A 38 8.28 5.51 -6.30
N PHE A 39 7.39 5.05 -7.18
CA PHE A 39 6.41 4.02 -6.83
C PHE A 39 7.04 2.66 -6.58
N GLN A 40 8.09 2.28 -7.32
CA GLN A 40 8.83 1.05 -7.06
C GLN A 40 9.52 1.11 -5.69
N ASP A 41 10.19 2.22 -5.39
CA ASP A 41 10.85 2.45 -4.10
C ASP A 41 9.84 2.48 -2.95
N TYR A 42 8.72 3.17 -3.13
CA TYR A 42 7.60 3.17 -2.18
C TYR A 42 7.09 1.74 -1.94
N GLN A 43 6.86 0.95 -2.99
CA GLN A 43 6.33 -0.41 -2.86
C GLN A 43 7.33 -1.37 -2.20
N ALA A 44 8.63 -1.15 -2.38
CA ALA A 44 9.68 -1.93 -1.70
C ALA A 44 9.59 -1.76 -0.17
N VAL A 45 9.14 -0.61 0.32
CA VAL A 45 8.93 -0.34 1.75
C VAL A 45 7.51 -0.65 2.21
N ASN A 46 6.49 -0.21 1.46
CA ASN A 46 5.07 -0.30 1.83
C ASN A 46 4.58 -1.75 1.95
N LYS A 47 4.93 -2.64 1.00
CA LYS A 47 4.44 -4.02 1.02
C LYS A 47 4.94 -4.80 2.26
N PRO A 48 6.23 -4.79 2.63
CA PRO A 48 6.69 -5.41 3.87
C PRO A 48 6.01 -4.85 5.13
N LEU A 49 5.77 -3.54 5.20
CA LEU A 49 5.10 -2.92 6.34
C LEU A 49 3.67 -3.43 6.51
N TRP A 50 2.92 -3.63 5.42
CA TRP A 50 1.60 -4.26 5.47
C TRP A 50 1.66 -5.70 6.02
N VAL A 51 2.66 -6.48 5.60
CA VAL A 51 2.86 -7.84 6.10
C VAL A 51 3.18 -7.84 7.61
N ASP A 52 4.04 -6.94 8.06
CA ASP A 52 4.38 -6.83 9.48
C ASP A 52 3.18 -6.35 10.32
N TYR A 53 2.40 -5.41 9.80
CA TYR A 53 1.14 -4.95 10.41
C TYR A 53 0.15 -6.11 10.58
N GLN A 54 -0.10 -6.89 9.52
CA GLN A 54 -0.97 -8.07 9.57
C GLN A 54 -0.50 -9.12 10.57
N LYS A 55 0.82 -9.29 10.71
CA LYS A 55 1.44 -10.23 11.66
C LYS A 55 1.54 -9.68 13.08
N ARG A 56 1.04 -8.45 13.34
CA ARG A 56 1.16 -7.75 14.63
C ARG A 56 2.60 -7.65 15.14
N ARG A 57 3.56 -7.46 14.23
CA ARG A 57 4.97 -7.31 14.60
C ARG A 57 5.21 -5.87 15.05
N HIS A 58 5.68 -5.67 16.28
CA HIS A 58 5.84 -4.35 16.92
C HIS A 58 7.08 -3.53 16.49
N TYR A 59 7.86 -3.96 15.50
CA TYR A 59 9.07 -3.23 15.09
C TYR A 59 8.77 -2.21 13.99
N PHE A 60 8.17 -1.08 14.37
CA PHE A 60 8.16 0.14 13.55
C PHE A 60 9.53 0.83 13.62
N ALA A 61 10.61 0.16 13.21
CA ALA A 61 11.94 0.79 13.08
C ALA A 61 12.88 -0.14 12.32
N SER A 62 12.99 0.04 10.99
CA SER A 62 14.16 -0.41 10.21
C SER A 62 14.01 -0.14 8.69
N ALA A 63 12.80 -0.20 8.14
CA ALA A 63 12.62 -0.21 6.67
C ALA A 63 13.02 1.09 5.94
N ALA A 64 13.23 2.20 6.65
CA ALA A 64 13.69 3.46 6.06
C ALA A 64 15.22 3.60 5.99
N ALA A 65 16.00 2.67 6.56
CA ALA A 65 17.45 2.84 6.73
C ALA A 65 18.31 2.28 5.57
N SER A 66 17.72 1.75 4.49
CA SER A 66 18.47 1.14 3.39
C SER A 66 18.37 1.86 2.04
N ALA A 67 17.91 3.12 2.03
CA ALA A 67 17.77 3.92 0.80
C ALA A 67 18.72 5.14 0.73
N LEU A 68 19.87 5.09 1.42
CA LEU A 68 20.97 6.06 1.27
C LEU A 68 22.31 5.34 1.07
#